data_AF-A0AAN8DNZ6-F1
#
_entry.id   AF-A0AAN8DNZ6-F1
#
_cell.length_a   1.000
_cell.length_b   1.000
_cell.length_c   1.000
_cell.angle_alpha   90.00
_cell.angle_beta   90.00
_cell.angle_gamma   90.00
#
_symmetry.space_group_name_H-M   'P 1'
#
loop_
_entity.id
_entity.type
_entity.pdbx_description
1 polymer ?
#
loop_
_entity_poly.entity_id
_entity_poly.type
_entity_poly.pdbx_seq_one_letter_code
_entity_poly.pdbx_strand_id
1 'polypeptide(L)'
;MCDVERMFHRFHVHKEDRDYFRFLWWENGDTDSEPTAYRMKVHLFGASSSPGCANYGLKHLASQNQIQYPSAASFIRKNFYVDDSIISLESVDEAVK
;
A
#
# COMPACT_ATOMS: atom_id res chain seq x y z
N MET A 1 16.75 -2.13 -5.97
CA MET A 1 15.82 -1.35 -5.13
C MET A 1 14.56 -1.13 -5.93
N CYS A 2 13.39 -1.21 -5.31
CA CYS A 2 12.11 -0.98 -5.97
C CYS A 2 11.11 -0.39 -4.97
N ASP A 3 10.28 0.54 -5.44
CA ASP A 3 9.17 1.16 -4.72
C ASP A 3 7.84 0.74 -5.39
N VAL A 4 6.82 0.47 -4.59
CA VAL A 4 5.46 0.26 -5.10
C VAL A 4 4.71 1.58 -5.12
N GLU A 5 4.66 2.20 -6.29
CA GLU A 5 4.02 3.51 -6.46
C GLU A 5 2.58 3.52 -5.91
N ARG A 6 2.35 4.42 -4.95
CA ARG A 6 1.07 4.63 -4.25
C ARG A 6 0.54 3.33 -3.63
N MET A 7 1.41 2.53 -3.01
CA MET A 7 1.09 1.22 -2.43
C MET A 7 -0.26 1.17 -1.70
N PHE A 8 -0.52 2.12 -0.78
CA PHE A 8 -1.75 2.11 0.01
C PHE A 8 -3.02 2.24 -0.85
N HIS A 9 -2.96 2.99 -1.94
CA HIS A 9 -4.09 3.18 -2.86
C HIS A 9 -4.42 1.90 -3.66
N ARG A 10 -3.54 0.90 -3.65
CA ARG A 10 -3.76 -0.40 -4.29
C ARG A 10 -4.65 -1.33 -3.46
N PHE A 11 -4.93 -0.99 -2.20
CA PHE A 11 -5.71 -1.82 -1.29
C PHE A 11 -7.00 -1.10 -0.87
N HIS A 12 -8.13 -1.76 -1.09
CA HIS A 12 -9.44 -1.24 -0.71
C HIS A 12 -9.72 -1.39 0.79
N VAL A 13 -10.33 -0.36 1.37
CA VAL A 13 -10.88 -0.42 2.73
C VAL A 13 -12.26 -1.08 2.67
N HIS A 14 -12.50 -2.01 3.60
CA HIS A 14 -13.77 -2.70 3.74
C HIS A 14 -14.90 -1.69 3.91
N LYS A 15 -16.08 -1.92 3.33
CA LYS A 15 -17.16 -0.92 3.30
C LYS A 15 -17.55 -0.43 4.71
N GLU A 16 -17.51 -1.33 5.68
CA GLU A 16 -17.87 -1.09 7.09
C GLU A 16 -16.86 -0.19 7.81
N ASP A 17 -15.59 -0.20 7.38
CA ASP A 17 -14.52 0.57 8.01
C ASP A 17 -14.31 1.96 7.40
N ARG A 18 -14.98 2.26 6.28
CA ARG A 18 -14.78 3.53 5.54
C ARG A 18 -15.20 4.76 6.32
N ASP A 19 -16.04 4.60 7.32
CA ASP A 19 -16.42 5.71 8.21
C ASP A 19 -15.25 6.21 9.06
N TYR A 20 -14.26 5.35 9.36
CA TYR A 20 -13.00 5.76 10.02
C TYR A 20 -12.04 6.51 9.09
N PHE A 21 -12.31 6.51 7.78
CA PHE A 21 -11.55 7.19 6.74
C PHE A 21 -12.32 8.40 6.19
N ARG A 22 -13.22 8.96 7.01
CA ARG A 22 -14.03 10.13 6.66
C ARG A 22 -13.20 11.41 6.78
N PHE A 23 -13.38 12.32 5.83
CA PHE A 23 -12.83 13.66 5.90
C PHE A 23 -13.87 14.68 5.40
N LEU A 24 -13.71 15.92 5.85
CA LEU A 24 -14.54 17.05 5.46
C LEU A 24 -13.81 17.86 4.39
N TRP A 25 -14.55 18.36 3.42
CA TRP A 25 -14.02 19.16 2.31
C TRP A 25 -14.86 20.42 2.14
N TRP A 26 -14.18 21.57 2.13
CA TRP A 26 -14.77 22.86 1.83
C TRP A 26 -14.41 23.24 0.40
N GLU A 27 -15.43 23.41 -0.44
CA GLU A 27 -15.25 23.77 -1.84
C GLU A 27 -14.54 25.13 -1.92
N ASN A 28 -13.51 25.23 -2.76
CA ASN A 28 -12.66 26.43 -2.88
C ASN A 28 -11.99 26.91 -1.57
N GLY A 29 -11.97 26.08 -0.52
CA GLY A 29 -11.42 26.45 0.79
C GLY A 29 -12.28 27.41 1.59
N ASP A 30 -13.55 27.60 1.24
CA ASP A 30 -14.48 28.47 1.97
C ASP A 30 -14.98 27.79 3.25
N THR A 31 -14.32 28.06 4.37
CA THR A 31 -14.65 27.48 5.69
C THR A 31 -15.91 28.04 6.35
N ASP A 32 -16.52 29.11 5.79
CA ASP A 32 -17.79 29.66 6.28
C ASP A 32 -18.99 28.87 5.71
N SER A 33 -18.76 28.04 4.68
CA SER A 33 -19.76 27.16 4.07
C SER A 33 -19.85 25.79 4.77
N GLU A 34 -20.98 25.08 4.56
CA GLU A 34 -21.16 23.72 5.07
C GLU A 34 -20.22 22.76 4.32
N PRO A 35 -19.37 21.97 5.01
CA PRO A 35 -18.46 21.04 4.35
C PRO A 35 -19.19 19.85 3.73
N THR A 36 -18.63 19.33 2.64
CA THR A 36 -19.02 18.01 2.11
C THR A 36 -18.22 16.91 2.80
N ALA A 37 -18.92 15.89 3.32
CA ALA A 37 -18.28 14.72 3.91
C ALA A 37 -17.95 13.67 2.85
N TYR A 38 -16.68 13.28 2.76
CA TYR A 38 -16.19 12.21 1.90
C TYR A 38 -15.65 11.04 2.72
N ARG A 39 -15.58 9.86 2.10
CA ARG A 39 -15.01 8.65 2.70
C ARG A 39 -14.05 7.99 1.72
N MET A 40 -12.80 7.79 2.13
CA MET A 40 -11.84 7.10 1.28
C MET A 40 -12.23 5.63 1.11
N LYS A 41 -12.06 5.11 -0.11
CA LYS A 41 -12.35 3.71 -0.45
C LYS A 41 -11.11 2.82 -0.41
N VAL A 42 -9.95 3.41 -0.21
CA VAL A 42 -8.63 2.79 -0.22
C VAL A 42 -7.84 3.25 0.99
N HIS A 43 -6.80 2.49 1.35
CA HIS A 43 -5.90 2.88 2.42
C HIS A 43 -5.18 4.19 2.07
N LEU A 44 -5.05 5.08 3.05
CA LEU A 44 -4.47 6.41 2.89
C LEU A 44 -3.23 6.60 3.77
N PHE A 45 -2.41 7.59 3.39
CA PHE A 45 -1.27 8.01 4.18
C PHE A 45 -1.71 8.72 5.47
N GLY A 46 -1.08 8.41 6.60
CA GLY A 46 -1.40 8.99 7.91
C GLY A 46 -2.32 8.13 8.78
N ALA A 47 -3.04 7.16 8.21
CA ALA A 47 -3.74 6.15 9.00
C ALA A 47 -2.76 5.09 9.51
N SER A 48 -2.68 4.89 10.82
CA SER A 48 -1.75 3.94 11.47
C SER A 48 -1.94 2.49 11.03
N SER A 49 -3.16 2.12 10.60
CA SER A 49 -3.49 0.78 10.11
C SER A 49 -3.06 0.55 8.66
N SER A 50 -2.93 1.59 7.84
CA SER A 50 -2.68 1.47 6.39
C SER A 50 -1.40 0.69 6.05
N PRO A 51 -0.24 0.94 6.67
CA PRO A 51 0.98 0.18 6.37
C PRO A 51 0.82 -1.31 6.66
N GLY A 52 0.17 -1.66 7.78
CA GLY A 52 -0.07 -3.05 8.17
C GLY A 52 -0.98 -3.78 7.18
N CYS A 53 -2.12 -3.18 6.84
CA CYS A 53 -3.08 -3.75 5.89
C CYS A 53 -2.48 -3.91 4.48
N ALA A 54 -1.78 -2.89 3.98
CA ALA A 54 -1.16 -2.94 2.66
C ALA A 54 -0.04 -3.97 2.59
N ASN A 55 0.84 -4.02 3.59
CA ASN A 55 1.94 -5.00 3.64
C ASN A 55 1.42 -6.43 3.76
N TYR A 56 0.37 -6.66 4.56
CA TYR A 56 -0.31 -7.96 4.62
C TYR A 56 -0.86 -8.35 3.24
N GLY A 57 -1.61 -7.45 2.60
CA GLY A 57 -2.19 -7.70 1.27
C GLY A 57 -1.13 -8.02 0.23
N LEU A 58 -0.02 -7.29 0.20
CA LEU A 58 1.10 -7.54 -0.70
C LEU A 58 1.71 -8.94 -0.49
N LYS A 59 1.99 -9.31 0.77
CA LYS A 59 2.55 -10.64 1.11
C LYS A 59 1.56 -11.78 0.91
N HIS A 60 0.26 -11.52 1.08
CA HIS A 60 -0.81 -12.46 0.78
C HIS A 60 -0.84 -12.77 -0.72
N LEU A 61 -0.86 -11.74 -1.57
CA LEU A 61 -0.82 -11.90 -3.03
C LEU A 61 0.43 -12.65 -3.50
N ALA A 62 1.60 -12.34 -2.93
CA ALA A 62 2.83 -13.08 -3.20
C ALA A 62 2.69 -14.57 -2.86
N SER A 63 2.07 -14.90 -1.72
CA SER A 63 1.87 -16.30 -1.30
C SER A 63 0.86 -17.03 -2.20
N GLN A 64 -0.23 -16.37 -2.63
CA GLN A 64 -1.19 -16.96 -3.56
C GLN A 64 -0.58 -17.27 -4.93
N ASN A 65 0.37 -16.45 -5.38
CA ASN A 65 0.98 -16.56 -6.70
C ASN A 65 2.34 -17.27 -6.69
N GLN A 66 2.72 -17.91 -5.58
CA GLN A 66 4.05 -18.50 -5.41
C GLN A 66 4.37 -19.62 -6.39
N ILE A 67 3.36 -20.37 -6.86
CA ILE A 67 3.56 -21.47 -7.81
C ILE A 67 3.93 -20.90 -9.19
N GLN A 68 3.24 -19.83 -9.61
CA GLN A 68 3.46 -19.21 -10.91
C GLN A 68 4.70 -18.31 -10.91
N TYR A 69 4.98 -17.61 -9.79
CA TYR A 69 6.07 -16.65 -9.67
C TYR A 69 6.90 -16.87 -8.39
N PRO A 70 7.62 -18.00 -8.26
CA PRO A 70 8.31 -18.37 -7.02
C PRO A 70 9.37 -17.36 -6.59
N SER A 71 10.17 -16.86 -7.53
CA SER A 71 11.23 -15.87 -7.24
C SER A 71 10.65 -14.54 -6.79
N ALA A 72 9.63 -14.03 -7.49
CA ALA A 72 8.96 -12.78 -7.13
C ALA A 72 8.23 -12.90 -5.78
N ALA A 73 7.58 -14.04 -5.51
CA ALA A 73 6.92 -14.29 -4.24
C ALA A 73 7.91 -14.31 -3.07
N SER A 74 9.05 -14.99 -3.25
CA SER A 74 10.14 -15.00 -2.26
C SER A 74 10.71 -13.60 -2.05
N PHE A 75 10.95 -12.86 -3.13
CA PHE A 75 11.44 -11.49 -3.09
C PHE A 75 10.51 -10.57 -2.30
N ILE A 76 9.21 -10.56 -2.64
CA ILE A 76 8.20 -9.72 -1.98
C ILE A 76 8.12 -10.03 -0.48
N ARG A 77 8.12 -11.32 -0.12
CA ARG A 77 7.97 -11.73 1.29
C ARG A 77 9.16 -11.35 2.16
N LYS A 78 10.37 -11.38 1.61
CA LYS A 78 11.63 -11.25 2.37
C LYS A 78 12.24 -9.85 2.32
N ASN A 79 12.04 -9.11 1.22
CA ASN A 79 12.84 -7.93 0.92
C ASN A 79 12.04 -6.62 0.94
N PHE A 80 10.73 -6.65 1.20
CA PHE A 80 9.91 -5.45 1.35
C PHE A 80 9.74 -5.03 2.81
N TYR A 81 9.92 -3.73 3.04
CA TYR A 81 9.46 -3.01 4.22
C TYR A 81 8.44 -1.97 3.78
N VAL A 82 7.15 -2.29 4.00
CA VAL A 82 6.02 -1.49 3.49
C VAL A 82 6.08 -1.41 1.95
N ASP A 83 6.31 -0.23 1.39
CA ASP A 83 6.34 0.09 -0.03
C ASP A 83 7.74 -0.05 -0.65
N ASP A 84 8.78 0.09 0.16
CA ASP A 84 10.17 -0.02 -0.27
C ASP A 84 10.69 -1.46 -0.24
N SER A 85 11.51 -1.79 -1.23
CA SER A 85 12.30 -3.01 -1.25
C SER A 85 13.77 -2.80 -1.55
N ILE A 86 14.58 -3.58 -0.85
CA ILE A 86 16.02 -3.63 -1.05
C ILE A 86 16.49 -5.08 -0.94
N ILE A 87 17.43 -5.45 -1.80
CA ILE A 87 18.08 -6.76 -1.78
C ILE A 87 19.59 -6.56 -1.87
N SER A 88 20.32 -7.38 -1.14
CA SER A 88 21.79 -7.46 -1.19
C SER A 88 22.16 -8.81 -1.79
N LEU A 89 23.10 -8.80 -2.74
CA LEU A 89 23.58 -9.98 -3.48
C LEU A 89 25.11 -10.02 -3.45
N GLU A 90 25.71 -11.15 -3.80
CA GLU A 90 27.15 -11.38 -3.64
C GLU A 90 27.99 -10.68 -4.73
N SER A 91 27.39 -10.36 -5.88
CA SER A 91 28.08 -9.72 -7.00
C SER A 91 27.22 -8.68 -7.73
N VAL A 92 27.90 -7.78 -8.45
CA VAL A 92 27.25 -6.80 -9.32
C VAL A 92 26.49 -7.49 -10.46
N ASP A 93 27.05 -8.56 -11.02
CA ASP A 93 26.41 -9.31 -12.11
C ASP A 93 25.07 -9.93 -11.71
N GLU A 94 24.93 -10.35 -10.44
CA GLU A 94 23.66 -10.80 -9.89
C GLU A 94 22.68 -9.65 -9.64
N ALA A 95 23.17 -8.47 -9.28
CA ALA A 95 22.36 -7.30 -8.94
C ALA A 95 21.81 -6.53 -10.15
N VAL A 96 22.39 -6.69 -11.34
CA VAL A 96 22.01 -5.97 -12.57
C VAL A 96 21.07 -6.80 -13.46
N LYS A 97 20.80 -8.07 -13.12
CA LYS A 97 19.80 -8.91 -13.78
C LYS A 97 18.38 -8.48 -13.48
#